data_AF-A0A1E1W3K7-F1
#
_entry.id   AF-A0A1E1W3K7-F1
#
_cell.length_a   1.000
_cell.length_b   1.000
_cell.length_c   1.000
_cell.angle_alpha   90.00
_cell.angle_beta   90.00
_cell.angle_gamma   90.00
#
_symmetry.space_group_name_H-M   'P 1'
#
loop_
_entity.id
_entity.type
_entity.pdbx_description
1 polymer ?
#
loop_
_entity_poly.entity_id
_entity_poly.type
_entity_poly.pdbx_seq_one_letter_code
_entity_poly.pdbx_strand_id
1 'polypeptide(L)'
;METDEDISRGNLLDGMPPMSCDGGIEGAVGTGSNDIGDMTFCMGNYISDFMKMMFTMRSHHMLTDVVLEVGNELFHVHKVVLAAGSPYFKAMFTSGLKESEMSRVRLQGVCPSAM
;
A
#
# COMPACT_ATOMS: atom_id res chain seq x y z
N MET A 1 -21.68 -37.52 2.02
CA MET A 1 -22.01 -36.08 1.98
C MET A 1 -20.72 -35.35 1.65
N GLU A 2 -20.44 -35.30 0.35
CA GLU A 2 -19.58 -34.32 -0.34
C GLU A 2 -20.06 -32.89 0.00
N THR A 3 -19.30 -31.78 0.01
CA THR A 3 -18.00 -31.35 -0.55
C THR A 3 -17.61 -30.06 0.23
N ASP A 4 -16.35 -29.88 0.62
CA ASP A 4 -15.39 -28.98 -0.06
C ASP A 4 -15.77 -27.48 0.05
N GLU A 5 -15.39 -26.85 1.16
CA GLU A 5 -15.30 -25.38 1.25
C GLU A 5 -13.82 -24.99 1.29
N ASP A 6 -13.13 -25.23 0.18
CA ASP A 6 -11.86 -24.60 -0.13
C ASP A 6 -12.12 -23.10 -0.29
N ILE A 7 -11.99 -22.35 0.80
CA ILE A 7 -11.87 -20.89 0.77
C ILE A 7 -10.58 -20.61 0.00
N SER A 8 -10.74 -20.46 -1.31
CA SER A 8 -9.79 -19.79 -2.19
C SER A 8 -9.50 -18.43 -1.57
N ARG A 9 -8.46 -18.38 -0.73
CA ARG A 9 -7.73 -17.15 -0.43
C ARG A 9 -6.99 -16.77 -1.71
N GLY A 10 -7.75 -16.39 -2.75
CA GLY A 10 -7.20 -15.74 -3.92
C GLY A 10 -6.40 -14.56 -3.41
N ASN A 11 -5.10 -14.55 -3.73
CA ASN A 11 -4.27 -13.44 -3.33
C ASN A 11 -4.84 -12.23 -4.09
N LEU A 12 -5.23 -11.16 -3.41
CA LEU A 12 -5.83 -9.97 -4.07
C LEU A 12 -4.85 -9.30 -5.07
N LEU A 13 -3.62 -9.83 -5.15
CA LEU A 13 -2.54 -9.47 -6.05
C LEU A 13 -2.66 -10.19 -7.42
N ASP A 14 -3.35 -11.35 -7.48
CA ASP A 14 -3.38 -12.24 -8.64
C ASP A 14 -4.16 -11.66 -9.84
N GLY A 15 -4.85 -10.53 -9.65
CA GLY A 15 -5.54 -9.78 -10.68
C GLY A 15 -5.10 -8.32 -10.82
N MET A 16 -4.03 -7.90 -10.13
CA MET A 16 -3.49 -6.56 -10.31
C MET A 16 -2.70 -6.50 -11.61
N PRO A 17 -2.94 -5.49 -12.47
CA PRO A 17 -2.11 -5.29 -13.65
C PRO A 17 -0.64 -5.17 -13.20
N PRO A 18 0.32 -5.74 -13.95
CA PRO A 18 1.72 -5.53 -13.64
C PRO A 18 1.98 -4.03 -13.60
N MET A 19 2.52 -3.53 -12.49
CA MET A 19 3.10 -2.18 -12.41
C MET A 19 4.41 -2.20 -13.20
N SER A 20 4.32 -2.36 -14.52
CA SER A 20 5.45 -2.33 -15.43
C SER A 20 5.83 -0.87 -15.68
N CYS A 21 6.76 -0.35 -14.88
CA CYS A 21 7.55 0.81 -15.27
C CYS A 21 8.83 0.33 -15.96
N ASP A 22 8.70 -0.45 -17.03
CA ASP A 22 9.84 -0.73 -17.90
C ASP A 22 9.78 0.26 -19.07
N GLY A 23 10.50 1.37 -18.90
CA GLY A 23 10.71 2.38 -19.92
C GLY A 23 12.19 2.46 -20.25
N GLY A 24 12.75 1.38 -20.79
CA GLY A 24 14.02 1.43 -21.50
C GLY A 24 13.91 2.46 -22.63
N ILE A 25 14.59 3.58 -22.48
CA ILE A 25 14.74 4.59 -23.52
C ILE A 25 15.66 4.06 -24.63
N GLU A 26 15.11 3.29 -25.57
CA GLU A 26 15.80 3.03 -26.84
C GLU A 26 15.06 3.74 -27.97
N GLY A 27 15.67 4.82 -28.44
CA GLY A 27 15.15 5.63 -29.53
C GLY A 27 15.11 4.87 -30.85
N ALA A 28 13.96 4.91 -31.52
CA ALA A 28 13.87 4.85 -32.97
C ALA A 28 12.56 5.52 -33.41
N VAL A 29 12.64 6.74 -33.91
CA VAL A 29 11.54 7.39 -34.65
C VAL A 29 11.41 6.65 -35.99
N GLY A 30 10.33 5.88 -36.12
CA GLY A 30 9.90 5.21 -37.35
C GLY A 30 8.48 5.65 -37.72
N THR A 31 8.29 5.98 -38.99
CA THR A 31 7.16 6.67 -39.61
C THR A 31 5.84 5.88 -39.67
N GLY A 32 4.74 6.53 -39.29
CA GLY A 32 3.44 6.51 -39.99
C GLY A 32 2.50 5.31 -39.79
N SER A 33 1.49 5.49 -38.92
CA SER A 33 0.10 5.01 -39.07
C SER A 33 -0.78 5.78 -38.08
N ASN A 34 -2.06 5.99 -38.40
CA ASN A 34 -3.00 6.80 -37.60
C ASN A 34 -3.42 6.07 -36.32
N ASP A 35 -2.48 5.87 -35.41
CA ASP A 35 -2.75 5.34 -34.08
C ASP A 35 -3.23 6.50 -33.21
N ILE A 36 -4.43 6.37 -32.63
CA ILE A 36 -4.84 7.14 -31.46
C ILE A 36 -3.75 6.86 -30.43
N GLY A 37 -2.75 7.76 -30.40
CA GLY A 37 -1.52 7.54 -29.67
C GLY A 37 -1.88 7.20 -28.25
N ASP A 38 -1.42 6.04 -27.81
CA ASP A 38 -1.44 5.66 -26.42
C ASP A 38 -0.76 6.78 -25.63
N MET A 39 -1.56 7.66 -25.00
CA MET A 39 -1.07 8.72 -24.14
C MET A 39 -0.72 8.10 -22.78
N THR A 40 0.27 7.22 -22.79
CA THR A 40 0.82 6.65 -21.56
C THR A 40 1.58 7.73 -20.83
N PHE A 41 1.05 8.16 -19.68
CA PHE A 41 1.67 9.15 -18.81
C PHE A 41 2.68 8.45 -17.88
N CYS A 42 3.95 8.46 -18.26
CA CYS A 42 5.03 7.89 -17.46
C CYS A 42 5.51 8.90 -16.41
N MET A 43 5.09 8.75 -15.15
CA MET A 43 5.69 9.51 -14.06
C MET A 43 6.83 8.72 -13.43
N GLY A 44 8.00 8.76 -14.07
CA GLY A 44 9.16 7.91 -13.72
C GLY A 44 9.62 7.97 -12.26
N ASN A 45 9.40 9.08 -11.56
CA ASN A 45 9.76 9.24 -10.14
C ASN A 45 8.55 9.29 -9.18
N TYR A 46 7.33 9.07 -9.68
CA TYR A 46 6.12 9.30 -8.88
C TYR A 46 6.07 8.46 -7.63
N ILE A 47 6.35 7.16 -7.71
CA ILE A 47 6.28 6.28 -6.54
C ILE A 47 7.29 6.72 -5.48
N SER A 48 8.51 7.02 -5.88
CA SER A 48 9.56 7.50 -4.99
C SER A 48 9.18 8.80 -4.30
N ASP A 49 8.68 9.78 -5.05
CA ASP A 49 8.30 11.09 -4.50
C ASP A 49 7.01 11.02 -3.68
N PHE A 50 6.06 10.17 -4.07
CA PHE A 50 4.88 9.85 -3.29
C PHE A 50 5.24 9.24 -1.94
N MET A 51 6.14 8.25 -1.90
CA MET A 51 6.57 7.62 -0.65
C MET A 51 7.33 8.60 0.26
N LYS A 52 8.18 9.46 -0.31
CA LYS A 52 8.82 10.56 0.44
C LYS A 52 7.76 11.48 1.05
N MET A 53 6.75 11.86 0.28
CA MET A 53 5.67 12.71 0.77
C MET A 53 4.86 12.04 1.88
N MET A 54 4.51 10.75 1.75
CA MET A 54 3.83 10.00 2.82
C MET A 54 4.66 9.93 4.10
N PHE A 55 5.98 9.78 3.99
CA PHE A 55 6.89 9.83 5.14
C PHE A 55 6.94 11.22 5.80
N THR A 56 7.00 12.29 5.01
CA THR A 56 6.92 13.67 5.51
C THR A 56 5.58 13.92 6.21
N MET A 57 4.47 13.51 5.62
CA MET A 57 3.14 13.63 6.22
C MET A 57 3.05 12.86 7.55
N ARG A 58 3.61 11.65 7.61
CA ARG A 58 3.68 10.86 8.85
C ARG A 58 4.47 11.62 9.92
N SER A 59 5.65 12.13 9.59
CA SER A 59 6.54 12.85 10.53
C SER A 59 5.90 14.12 11.12
N HIS A 60 4.97 14.74 10.39
CA HIS A 60 4.21 15.91 10.84
C HIS A 60 2.80 15.58 11.37
N HIS A 61 2.48 14.30 11.53
CA HIS A 61 1.16 13.81 11.96
C HIS A 61 -0.01 14.32 11.08
N MET A 62 0.26 14.55 9.78
CA MET A 62 -0.73 15.01 8.82
C MET A 62 -1.52 13.82 8.27
N LEU A 63 -2.85 13.90 8.38
CA LEU A 63 -3.79 12.88 7.91
C LEU A 63 -3.59 11.47 8.52
N THR A 64 -2.83 11.36 9.62
CA THR A 64 -2.70 10.09 10.35
C THR A 64 -4.01 9.78 11.06
N ASP A 65 -4.51 8.56 10.87
CA ASP A 65 -5.83 8.09 11.30
C ASP A 65 -5.75 6.95 12.34
N VAL A 66 -4.53 6.54 12.71
CA VAL A 66 -4.30 5.60 13.81
C VAL A 66 -2.99 5.92 14.54
N VAL A 67 -2.95 5.64 15.84
CA VAL A 67 -1.75 5.66 16.66
C VAL A 67 -1.41 4.25 17.10
N LEU A 68 -0.20 3.79 16.81
CA LEU A 68 0.31 2.51 17.33
C LEU A 68 0.99 2.74 18.67
N GLU A 69 0.61 1.96 19.68
CA GLU A 69 1.25 1.92 20.99
C GLU A 69 2.13 0.69 21.07
N VAL A 70 3.44 0.89 21.18
CA VAL A 70 4.44 -0.17 21.18
C VAL A 70 5.31 0.01 22.42
N GLY A 71 5.13 -0.87 23.41
CA GLY A 71 5.69 -0.63 24.74
C GLY A 71 5.19 0.69 25.33
N ASN A 72 6.09 1.67 25.48
CA ASN A 72 5.78 3.00 26.01
C ASN A 72 5.83 4.11 24.94
N GLU A 73 6.01 3.75 23.67
CA GLU A 73 6.13 4.69 22.56
C GLU A 73 4.86 4.74 21.72
N LEU A 74 4.59 5.91 21.15
CA LEU A 74 3.41 6.19 20.33
C LEU A 74 3.83 6.59 18.93
N PHE A 75 3.25 5.94 17.92
CA PHE A 75 3.54 6.18 16.51
C PHE A 75 2.28 6.60 15.77
N HIS A 76 2.21 7.85 15.33
CA HIS A 76 1.15 8.34 14.45
C HIS A 76 1.41 7.85 13.02
N VAL A 77 0.44 7.17 12.42
CA VAL A 77 0.59 6.50 11.11
C VAL A 77 -0.69 6.55 10.28
N HIS A 78 -0.56 6.22 9.00
CA HIS A 78 -1.70 6.08 8.08
C HIS A 78 -2.08 4.60 7.95
N LYS A 79 -3.34 4.26 8.25
CA LYS A 79 -3.89 2.90 8.10
C LYS A 79 -3.65 2.35 6.70
N VAL A 80 -3.87 3.18 5.67
CA VAL A 80 -3.73 2.79 4.27
C VAL A 80 -2.30 2.36 3.92
N VAL A 81 -1.29 3.06 4.43
CA VAL A 81 0.13 2.74 4.15
C VAL A 81 0.51 1.44 4.83
N LEU A 82 0.11 1.24 6.09
CA LEU A 82 0.35 -0.01 6.81
C LEU A 82 -0.37 -1.19 6.17
N ALA A 83 -1.63 -1.01 5.76
CA ALA A 83 -2.40 -2.04 5.07
C ALA A 83 -1.79 -2.42 3.71
N ALA A 84 -1.23 -1.46 2.98
CA ALA A 84 -0.53 -1.72 1.73
C ALA A 84 0.77 -2.52 1.95
N GLY A 85 1.50 -2.24 3.04
CA GLY A 85 2.77 -2.90 3.36
C GLY A 85 2.67 -4.20 4.15
N SER A 86 1.52 -4.54 4.74
CA SER A 86 1.38 -5.67 5.64
C SER A 86 -0.02 -6.30 5.60
N PRO A 87 -0.13 -7.61 5.30
CA PRO A 87 -1.40 -8.34 5.36
C PRO A 87 -2.06 -8.31 6.75
N TYR A 88 -1.25 -8.23 7.83
CA TYR A 88 -1.76 -8.13 9.19
C TYR A 88 -2.55 -6.83 9.40
N PHE A 89 -1.96 -5.69 9.03
CA PHE A 89 -2.63 -4.41 9.16
C PHE A 89 -3.79 -4.27 8.18
N LYS A 90 -3.67 -4.86 6.98
CA LYS A 90 -4.80 -4.95 6.03
C LYS A 90 -5.99 -5.65 6.67
N ALA A 91 -5.80 -6.88 7.16
CA ALA A 91 -6.87 -7.63 7.81
C ALA A 91 -7.45 -6.90 9.02
N MET A 92 -6.60 -6.29 9.85
CA MET A 92 -7.04 -5.51 11.00
C MET A 92 -7.94 -4.33 10.59
N PHE A 93 -7.49 -3.50 9.65
CA PHE A 93 -8.17 -2.26 9.27
C PHE A 93 -9.32 -2.45 8.27
N THR A 94 -9.45 -3.62 7.62
CA THR A 94 -10.57 -3.91 6.70
C THR A 94 -11.52 -5.00 7.21
N SER A 95 -11.40 -5.42 8.47
CA SER A 95 -12.24 -6.51 9.03
C SER A 95 -13.71 -6.15 9.20
N GLY A 96 -14.06 -4.86 9.22
CA GLY A 96 -15.42 -4.39 9.55
C GLY A 96 -15.81 -4.62 11.01
N LEU A 97 -14.86 -5.06 11.85
CA LEU A 97 -15.04 -5.23 13.29
C LEU A 97 -14.76 -3.92 14.02
N LYS A 98 -15.13 -3.83 15.29
CA LYS A 98 -14.91 -2.61 16.09
C LYS A 98 -13.43 -2.19 16.12
N GLU A 99 -12.53 -3.15 16.05
CA GLU A 99 -11.09 -2.97 15.98
C GLU A 99 -10.65 -2.20 14.73
N SER A 100 -11.36 -2.29 13.59
CA SER A 100 -11.02 -1.52 12.37
C SER A 100 -11.22 -0.02 12.55
N GLU A 101 -12.19 0.36 13.38
CA GLU A 101 -12.54 1.76 13.68
C GLU A 101 -11.70 2.36 14.81
N MET A 102 -10.82 1.57 15.42
CA MET A 102 -10.01 2.03 16.53
C MET A 102 -8.97 3.07 16.06
N SER A 103 -8.86 4.18 16.78
CA SER A 103 -7.86 5.24 16.54
C SER A 103 -6.53 5.00 17.24
N ARG A 104 -6.46 4.01 18.14
CA ARG A 104 -5.25 3.61 18.88
C ARG A 104 -5.13 2.10 18.96
N VAL A 105 -4.05 1.52 18.47
CA VAL A 105 -3.83 0.06 18.47
C VAL A 105 -2.58 -0.27 19.28
N ARG A 106 -2.70 -1.16 20.28
CA ARG A 106 -1.54 -1.62 21.05
C ARG A 106 -0.92 -2.86 20.39
N LEU A 107 0.35 -2.77 20.02
CA LEU A 107 1.11 -3.88 19.46
C LEU A 107 1.92 -4.57 20.56
N GLN A 108 1.70 -5.87 20.71
CA GLN A 108 2.37 -6.72 21.68
C GLN A 108 3.50 -7.49 21.00
N GLY A 109 4.62 -7.70 21.69
CA GLY A 109 5.73 -8.51 21.18
C GLY A 109 6.56 -7.87 20.07
N VAL A 110 6.40 -6.56 19.84
CA VAL A 110 7.21 -5.77 18.91
C VAL A 110 8.11 -4.82 19.71
N CYS A 111 9.39 -4.76 19.36
CA CYS A 111 10.31 -3.79 19.94
C CYS A 111 10.05 -2.40 19.33
N PRO A 112 9.96 -1.32 20.13
CA PRO A 112 9.73 0.03 19.59
C PRO A 112 10.77 0.48 18.56
N SER A 113 12.03 0.04 18.71
CA SER A 113 13.11 0.34 17.76
C SER A 113 12.95 -0.31 16.38
N ALA A 114 11.99 -1.23 16.20
CA ALA A 114 11.69 -1.86 14.92
C ALA A 114 10.57 -1.14 14.14
N MET A 115 10.02 -0.04 14.69
CA MET A 115 8.86 0.70 14.16
C MET A 115 9.18 2.08 13.57
#